data_AF-A0A4V2K0P2-F1
#
_entry.id   AF-A0A4V2K0P2-F1
#
_cell.length_a   1.000
_cell.length_b   1.000
_cell.length_c   1.000
_cell.angle_alpha   90.00
_cell.angle_beta   90.00
_cell.angle_gamma   90.00
#
_symmetry.space_group_name_H-M   'P 1'
#
loop_
_entity.id
_entity.type
_entity.pdbx_description
1 polymer ?
#
loop_
_entity_poly.entity_id
_entity_poly.type
_entity_poly.pdbx_seq_one_letter_code
_entity_poly.pdbx_strand_id
1 'polypeptide(L)'
;MSPIPQAFASFLAATVVLIPLPSHSRARNVPTISLIVWLFVLNVAHGVNVIVWWDNLELRLLIWCDVVSKLVIGANMALPAACFCLAMRLEGIAAVRHAKSSSSDKRRRMLVDTAICFGIPVVYMALHYVVQGHRFDIIEDFGCQPESYVSLPEFFLVWLIPILSCLGTFVFGGLAFMHFFRRRATFARHLAASNSGLTPSRYFRLMTMSLALVIWDLVVFALTLSFNYRNGLRPWTSWADVHSNWLNVNRFPIVLVPASDKRWLYFIWWTIPVTAYMFFAFFAFSNDVSSQFYACLWWLRRHILRYDPDRKTTIPIGSPDKTSFASSYPPMSPTAAFTTSKDVYPDPPLSAPLSPTSIDYSRLSWPDTPSTSVSTHTLPSVFFGSKDAEVMLHLSSPSDDPSPPYVPPGATTPISSTAIVPPPLAHSSGGRHVYAIAHALTDQIV
;
A
#
# COMPACT_ATOMS: atom_id res chain seq x y z
N MET A 1 -20.89 19.69 -2.98
CA MET A 1 -19.90 20.81 -2.92
C MET A 1 -19.40 21.03 -4.35
N SER A 2 -18.59 22.04 -4.69
CA SER A 2 -17.93 22.02 -6.01
C SER A 2 -16.99 20.79 -6.14
N PRO A 3 -16.68 20.32 -7.37
CA PRO A 3 -15.82 19.14 -7.54
C PRO A 3 -14.35 19.47 -7.25
N ILE A 4 -13.98 20.74 -7.47
CA ILE A 4 -12.60 21.23 -7.49
C ILE A 4 -11.83 20.89 -6.20
N PRO A 5 -12.36 21.12 -4.96
CA PRO A 5 -11.61 20.79 -3.74
C PRO A 5 -11.38 19.29 -3.56
N GLN A 6 -12.35 18.46 -3.96
CA GLN A 6 -12.26 17.00 -3.88
C GLN A 6 -11.24 16.48 -4.89
N ALA A 7 -11.44 16.76 -6.19
CA ALA A 7 -10.50 16.35 -7.23
C ALA A 7 -9.07 16.85 -6.96
N PHE A 8 -8.90 18.12 -6.56
CA PHE A 8 -7.59 18.67 -6.17
C PHE A 8 -6.98 17.92 -4.99
N ALA A 9 -7.76 17.64 -3.93
CA ALA A 9 -7.26 16.92 -2.77
C ALA A 9 -6.81 15.49 -3.11
N SER A 10 -7.49 14.79 -4.03
CA SER A 10 -7.07 13.46 -4.49
C SER A 10 -5.82 13.54 -5.38
N PHE A 11 -5.75 14.43 -6.38
CA PHE A 11 -4.56 14.54 -7.23
C PHE A 11 -3.32 15.05 -6.48
N LEU A 12 -3.51 15.91 -5.47
CA LEU A 12 -2.43 16.32 -4.57
C LEU A 12 -1.97 15.13 -3.69
N ALA A 13 -2.89 14.34 -3.13
CA ALA A 13 -2.58 13.13 -2.37
C ALA A 13 -1.78 12.10 -3.21
N ALA A 14 -2.22 11.85 -4.44
CA ALA A 14 -1.51 11.02 -5.42
C ALA A 14 -0.11 11.58 -5.74
N THR A 15 0.04 12.90 -5.83
CA THR A 15 1.34 13.52 -6.11
C THR A 15 2.31 13.39 -4.93
N VAL A 16 1.86 13.65 -3.70
CA VAL A 16 2.76 13.61 -2.53
C VAL A 16 3.17 12.20 -2.12
N VAL A 17 2.32 11.19 -2.33
CA VAL A 17 2.66 9.80 -1.97
C VAL A 17 3.79 9.22 -2.83
N LEU A 18 4.04 9.76 -4.03
CA LEU A 18 5.16 9.38 -4.89
C LEU A 18 6.53 9.91 -4.42
N ILE A 19 6.57 10.99 -3.63
CA ILE A 19 7.84 11.64 -3.19
C ILE A 19 8.82 10.67 -2.52
N PRO A 20 8.42 9.80 -1.55
CA PRO A 20 9.33 8.82 -0.93
C PRO A 20 9.66 7.59 -1.80
N LEU A 21 9.02 7.40 -2.97
CA LEU A 21 9.16 6.19 -3.80
C LEU A 21 10.61 5.87 -4.24
N PRO A 22 11.44 6.82 -4.73
CA PRO A 22 12.79 6.50 -5.20
C PRO A 22 13.70 5.94 -4.11
N SER A 23 13.48 6.38 -2.87
CA SER A 23 14.25 5.99 -1.69
C SER A 23 13.87 4.60 -1.19
N HIS A 24 12.56 4.30 -1.12
CA HIS A 24 12.09 2.95 -0.76
C HIS A 24 12.34 1.92 -1.86
N SER A 25 12.32 2.32 -3.13
CA SER A 25 12.77 1.52 -4.27
C SER A 25 14.25 1.12 -4.13
N ARG A 26 15.14 2.10 -3.88
CA ARG A 26 16.58 1.84 -3.62
C ARG A 26 16.78 0.91 -2.40
N ALA A 27 15.97 1.06 -1.36
CA ALA A 27 16.00 0.21 -0.16
C ALA A 27 15.28 -1.16 -0.33
N ARG A 28 14.67 -1.43 -1.49
CA ARG A 28 13.87 -2.64 -1.79
C ARG A 28 12.86 -2.96 -0.68
N ASN A 29 12.14 -1.93 -0.19
CA ASN A 29 11.12 -2.09 0.85
C ASN A 29 9.73 -2.33 0.24
N VAL A 30 9.52 -3.53 -0.29
CA VAL A 30 8.31 -3.92 -1.03
C VAL A 30 6.99 -3.50 -0.34
N PRO A 31 6.79 -3.69 0.99
CA PRO A 31 5.54 -3.28 1.64
C PRO A 31 5.29 -1.76 1.67
N THR A 32 6.34 -0.93 1.70
CA THR A 32 6.17 0.54 1.58
C THR A 32 5.98 0.95 0.13
N ILE A 33 6.59 0.24 -0.82
CA ILE A 33 6.40 0.49 -2.26
C ILE A 33 4.96 0.15 -2.66
N SER A 34 4.39 -0.96 -2.16
CA SER A 34 3.00 -1.33 -2.44
C SER A 34 2.01 -0.33 -1.86
N LEU A 35 2.21 0.15 -0.63
CA LEU A 35 1.39 1.24 -0.07
C LEU A 35 1.39 2.48 -0.98
N ILE A 36 2.56 2.89 -1.48
CA ILE A 36 2.67 4.02 -2.42
C ILE A 36 1.88 3.74 -3.71
N VAL A 37 2.03 2.55 -4.30
CA VAL A 37 1.35 2.18 -5.56
C VAL A 37 -0.17 2.15 -5.38
N TRP A 38 -0.67 1.49 -4.33
CA TRP A 38 -2.11 1.43 -4.05
C TRP A 38 -2.68 2.82 -3.78
N LEU A 39 -2.09 3.58 -2.85
CA LEU A 39 -2.55 4.94 -2.52
C LEU A 39 -2.49 5.90 -3.71
N PHE A 40 -1.48 5.78 -4.58
CA PHE A 40 -1.40 6.56 -5.83
C PHE A 40 -2.56 6.21 -6.78
N VAL A 41 -2.74 4.93 -7.10
CA VAL A 41 -3.77 4.46 -8.05
C VAL A 41 -5.16 4.83 -7.57
N LEU A 42 -5.46 4.64 -6.27
CA LEU A 42 -6.76 4.95 -5.69
C LEU A 42 -7.05 6.45 -5.68
N ASN A 43 -6.07 7.29 -5.35
CA ASN A 43 -6.26 8.74 -5.38
C ASN A 43 -6.40 9.28 -6.81
N VAL A 44 -5.70 8.71 -7.80
CA VAL A 44 -5.96 9.02 -9.22
C VAL A 44 -7.38 8.58 -9.61
N ALA A 45 -7.82 7.40 -9.17
CA ALA A 45 -9.17 6.90 -9.45
C ALA A 45 -10.27 7.79 -8.85
N HIS A 46 -10.17 8.16 -7.58
CA HIS A 46 -11.11 9.07 -6.92
C HIS A 46 -11.12 10.47 -7.57
N GLY A 47 -9.95 11.01 -7.94
CA GLY A 47 -9.85 12.30 -8.62
C GLY A 47 -10.50 12.31 -10.00
N VAL A 48 -10.36 11.23 -10.77
CA VAL A 48 -11.05 11.04 -12.06
C VAL A 48 -12.55 10.83 -11.86
N ASN A 49 -12.97 10.02 -10.88
CA ASN A 49 -14.39 9.79 -10.58
C ASN A 49 -15.15 11.11 -10.34
N VAL A 50 -14.62 11.97 -9.47
CA VAL A 50 -15.25 13.27 -9.14
C VAL A 50 -15.35 14.19 -10.36
N ILE A 51 -14.44 14.08 -11.33
CA ILE A 51 -14.49 14.86 -12.59
C ILE A 51 -15.48 14.26 -13.58
N VAL A 52 -15.55 12.93 -13.70
CA VAL A 52 -16.36 12.23 -14.73
C VAL A 52 -17.85 12.16 -14.35
N TRP A 53 -18.18 12.15 -13.06
CA TRP A 53 -19.56 12.09 -12.54
C TRP A 53 -20.00 13.35 -11.76
N TRP A 54 -19.31 14.47 -11.98
CA TRP A 54 -19.82 15.78 -11.59
C TRP A 54 -21.10 16.12 -12.36
N ASP A 55 -22.18 16.43 -11.64
CA ASP A 55 -23.47 16.92 -12.20
C ASP A 55 -24.03 16.02 -13.33
N ASN A 56 -23.77 14.69 -13.26
CA ASN A 56 -24.08 13.75 -14.34
C ASN A 56 -24.11 12.26 -13.89
N LEU A 57 -25.09 11.51 -14.44
CA LEU A 57 -25.31 10.06 -14.25
C LEU A 57 -25.41 9.26 -15.57
N GLU A 58 -24.86 9.78 -16.66
CA GLU A 58 -24.67 9.02 -17.90
C GLU A 58 -23.90 7.70 -17.66
N LEU A 59 -24.36 6.61 -18.27
CA LEU A 59 -23.64 5.33 -18.30
C LEU A 59 -22.47 5.38 -19.28
N ARG A 60 -21.44 6.13 -18.92
CA ARG A 60 -20.18 6.27 -19.64
C ARG A 60 -19.05 5.56 -18.88
N LEU A 61 -18.06 5.06 -19.62
CA LEU A 61 -16.86 4.38 -19.09
C LEU A 61 -17.17 3.19 -18.14
N LEU A 62 -18.11 2.28 -18.48
CA LEU A 62 -18.46 1.16 -17.58
C LEU A 62 -17.25 0.28 -17.18
N ILE A 63 -16.31 0.06 -18.10
CA ILE A 63 -15.05 -0.69 -17.86
C ILE A 63 -14.17 -0.01 -16.79
N TRP A 64 -14.21 1.33 -16.70
CA TRP A 64 -13.52 2.06 -15.65
C TRP A 64 -14.16 1.79 -14.29
N CYS A 65 -15.51 1.79 -14.20
CA CYS A 65 -16.19 1.45 -12.95
C CYS A 65 -15.95 -0.01 -12.52
N ASP A 66 -15.93 -0.99 -13.44
CA ASP A 66 -15.55 -2.37 -13.13
C ASP A 66 -14.17 -2.43 -12.44
N VAL A 67 -13.19 -1.69 -12.99
CA VAL A 67 -11.81 -1.64 -12.48
C VAL A 67 -11.73 -0.86 -11.16
N VAL A 68 -12.33 0.32 -11.06
CA VAL A 68 -12.24 1.19 -9.87
C VAL A 68 -12.99 0.58 -8.68
N SER A 69 -14.21 0.08 -8.86
CA SER A 69 -14.95 -0.58 -7.78
C SER A 69 -14.19 -1.80 -7.25
N LYS A 70 -13.55 -2.60 -8.13
CA LYS A 70 -12.66 -3.69 -7.68
C LYS A 70 -11.40 -3.18 -7.00
N LEU A 71 -10.75 -2.12 -7.48
CA LEU A 71 -9.57 -1.53 -6.83
C LEU A 71 -9.88 -1.00 -5.42
N VAL A 72 -11.03 -0.38 -5.20
CA VAL A 72 -11.47 0.09 -3.86
C VAL A 72 -11.63 -1.10 -2.91
N ILE A 73 -12.27 -2.18 -3.35
CA ILE A 73 -12.34 -3.43 -2.58
C ILE A 73 -10.92 -3.99 -2.32
N GLY A 74 -10.07 -4.07 -3.34
CA GLY A 74 -8.68 -4.50 -3.21
C GLY A 74 -7.88 -3.69 -2.20
N ALA A 75 -8.13 -2.37 -2.10
CA ALA A 75 -7.50 -1.48 -1.15
C ALA A 75 -7.75 -1.87 0.31
N ASN A 76 -9.00 -2.22 0.65
CA ASN A 76 -9.42 -2.61 2.00
C ASN A 76 -8.61 -3.80 2.53
N MET A 77 -8.11 -4.68 1.66
CA MET A 77 -7.16 -5.73 2.04
C MET A 77 -5.69 -5.32 1.84
N ALA A 78 -5.36 -4.57 0.78
CA ALA A 78 -3.99 -4.24 0.43
C ALA A 78 -3.26 -3.34 1.46
N LEU A 79 -3.95 -2.34 2.00
CA LEU A 79 -3.40 -1.43 3.00
C LEU A 79 -3.01 -2.19 4.29
N PRO A 80 -3.92 -2.93 4.96
CA PRO A 80 -3.57 -3.68 6.16
C PRO A 80 -2.65 -4.88 5.88
N ALA A 81 -2.74 -5.54 4.73
CA ALA A 81 -1.79 -6.59 4.34
C ALA A 81 -0.35 -6.06 4.18
N ALA A 82 -0.18 -4.86 3.62
CA ALA A 82 1.13 -4.23 3.48
C ALA A 82 1.67 -3.71 4.83
N CYS A 83 0.81 -3.14 5.70
CA CYS A 83 1.19 -2.78 7.07
C CYS A 83 1.60 -4.02 7.90
N PHE A 84 0.86 -5.13 7.79
CA PHE A 84 1.19 -6.42 8.39
C PHE A 84 2.55 -6.94 7.92
N CYS A 85 2.77 -6.96 6.60
CA CYS A 85 4.02 -7.41 6.01
C CYS A 85 5.21 -6.52 6.43
N LEU A 86 4.99 -5.21 6.58
CA LEU A 86 6.00 -4.27 7.06
C LEU A 86 6.34 -4.53 8.55
N ALA A 87 5.33 -4.70 9.41
CA ALA A 87 5.53 -4.99 10.83
C ALA A 87 6.26 -6.33 11.05
N MET A 88 5.84 -7.40 10.35
CA MET A 88 6.51 -8.71 10.37
C MET A 88 7.98 -8.61 9.91
N ARG A 89 8.25 -7.86 8.83
CA ARG A 89 9.61 -7.62 8.33
C ARG A 89 10.49 -6.84 9.32
N LEU A 90 9.92 -5.87 10.03
CA LEU A 90 10.63 -5.08 11.05
C LEU A 90 10.86 -5.89 12.34
N GLU A 91 9.91 -6.73 12.75
CA GLU A 91 10.09 -7.68 13.86
C GLU A 91 11.26 -8.63 13.60
N GLY A 92 11.34 -9.24 12.40
CA GLY A 92 12.41 -10.18 12.06
C GLY A 92 13.81 -9.55 12.09
N ILE A 93 13.89 -8.24 11.81
CA ILE A 93 15.11 -7.44 11.95
C ILE A 93 15.44 -7.20 13.44
N ALA A 94 14.46 -6.77 14.26
CA ALA A 94 14.67 -6.49 15.68
C ALA A 94 14.97 -7.75 16.53
N ALA A 95 14.39 -8.88 16.14
CA ALA A 95 14.68 -10.20 16.69
C ALA A 95 16.10 -10.69 16.30
N VAL A 96 16.74 -10.08 15.29
CA VAL A 96 18.07 -10.42 14.73
C VAL A 96 18.09 -11.77 13.98
N ARG A 97 16.92 -12.28 13.58
CA ARG A 97 16.76 -13.58 12.89
C ARG A 97 17.43 -13.66 11.51
N HIS A 98 17.93 -12.55 10.96
CA HIS A 98 18.37 -12.42 9.57
C HIS A 98 19.81 -11.87 9.41
N ALA A 99 20.61 -11.90 10.49
CA ALA A 99 21.99 -11.41 10.53
C ALA A 99 22.94 -12.08 9.50
N LYS A 100 22.66 -13.34 9.12
CA LYS A 100 23.30 -14.04 7.99
C LYS A 100 22.23 -14.37 6.95
N SER A 101 21.97 -13.47 6.01
CA SER A 101 20.96 -13.65 4.95
C SER A 101 21.59 -13.72 3.56
N SER A 102 21.36 -14.84 2.86
CA SER A 102 21.85 -15.06 1.49
C SER A 102 21.15 -14.14 0.48
N SER A 103 21.74 -13.94 -0.69
CA SER A 103 21.09 -13.29 -1.84
C SER A 103 19.80 -14.02 -2.24
N SER A 104 19.80 -15.36 -2.15
CA SER A 104 18.61 -16.19 -2.38
C SER A 104 17.50 -15.91 -1.36
N ASP A 105 17.83 -15.82 -0.06
CA ASP A 105 16.84 -15.46 0.96
C ASP A 105 16.24 -14.08 0.75
N LYS A 106 17.06 -13.11 0.33
CA LYS A 106 16.60 -11.75 0.02
C LYS A 106 15.63 -11.76 -1.17
N ARG A 107 15.87 -12.56 -2.21
CA ARG A 107 14.94 -12.75 -3.33
C ARG A 107 13.65 -13.47 -2.90
N ARG A 108 13.75 -14.55 -2.13
CA ARG A 108 12.60 -15.29 -1.59
C ARG A 108 11.70 -14.41 -0.72
N ARG A 109 12.29 -13.55 0.12
CA ARG A 109 11.55 -12.56 0.93
C ARG A 109 10.84 -11.54 0.05
N MET A 110 11.51 -10.94 -0.93
CA MET A 110 10.86 -10.01 -1.85
C MET A 110 9.68 -10.63 -2.61
N LEU A 111 9.75 -11.93 -2.94
CA LEU A 111 8.63 -12.64 -3.56
C LEU A 111 7.45 -12.83 -2.58
N VAL A 112 7.72 -13.19 -1.32
CA VAL A 112 6.68 -13.30 -0.27
C VAL A 112 6.07 -11.93 0.06
N ASP A 113 6.89 -10.89 0.24
CA ASP A 113 6.42 -9.51 0.44
C ASP A 113 5.48 -9.09 -0.72
N THR A 114 5.84 -9.41 -1.97
CA THR A 114 5.02 -9.09 -3.16
C THR A 114 3.72 -9.90 -3.20
N ALA A 115 3.78 -11.19 -2.88
CA ALA A 115 2.60 -12.06 -2.84
C ALA A 115 1.59 -11.61 -1.78
N ILE A 116 2.06 -11.15 -0.61
CA ILE A 116 1.19 -10.60 0.44
C ILE A 116 0.60 -9.25 0.00
N CYS A 117 1.42 -8.33 -0.52
CA CYS A 117 1.00 -6.94 -0.77
C CYS A 117 0.24 -6.72 -2.09
N PHE A 118 0.23 -7.70 -3.01
CA PHE A 118 -0.50 -7.63 -4.29
C PHE A 118 -1.28 -8.91 -4.60
N GLY A 119 -0.70 -10.09 -4.37
CA GLY A 119 -1.34 -11.37 -4.66
C GLY A 119 -2.61 -11.61 -3.81
N ILE A 120 -2.53 -11.40 -2.49
CA ILE A 120 -3.69 -11.55 -1.59
C ILE A 120 -4.81 -10.56 -1.95
N PRO A 121 -4.55 -9.25 -2.16
CA PRO A 121 -5.54 -8.32 -2.70
C PRO A 121 -6.19 -8.74 -4.02
N VAL A 122 -5.44 -9.35 -4.95
CA VAL A 122 -6.02 -9.86 -6.22
C VAL A 122 -6.96 -11.04 -5.99
N VAL A 123 -6.58 -12.00 -5.14
CA VAL A 123 -7.46 -13.11 -4.74
C VAL A 123 -8.71 -12.58 -4.02
N TYR A 124 -8.55 -11.58 -3.17
CA TYR A 124 -9.64 -10.93 -2.42
C TYR A 124 -10.63 -10.17 -3.34
N MET A 125 -10.13 -9.43 -4.35
CA MET A 125 -10.98 -8.78 -5.36
C MET A 125 -11.83 -9.78 -6.17
N ALA A 126 -11.30 -10.98 -6.41
CA ALA A 126 -12.05 -12.08 -7.01
C ALA A 126 -13.05 -12.71 -6.04
N LEU A 127 -12.65 -12.97 -4.79
CA LEU A 127 -13.48 -13.59 -3.75
C LEU A 127 -14.71 -12.75 -3.39
N HIS A 128 -14.60 -11.42 -3.44
CA HIS A 128 -15.72 -10.47 -3.31
C HIS A 128 -16.88 -10.76 -4.29
N TYR A 129 -16.63 -11.41 -5.44
CA TYR A 129 -17.67 -11.77 -6.40
C TYR A 129 -18.79 -12.62 -5.75
N VAL A 130 -18.47 -13.44 -4.73
CA VAL A 130 -19.43 -14.30 -4.00
C VAL A 130 -20.49 -13.51 -3.20
N VAL A 131 -20.21 -12.24 -2.89
CA VAL A 131 -20.99 -11.40 -1.97
C VAL A 131 -21.34 -10.04 -2.59
N GLN A 132 -21.43 -10.01 -3.92
CA GLN A 132 -21.73 -8.82 -4.69
C GLN A 132 -23.09 -9.00 -5.37
N GLY A 133 -24.06 -8.10 -5.13
CA GLY A 133 -25.42 -8.23 -5.68
C GLY A 133 -25.50 -7.84 -7.16
N HIS A 134 -24.98 -6.65 -7.48
CA HIS A 134 -24.93 -6.07 -8.83
C HIS A 134 -23.54 -5.51 -9.17
N ARG A 135 -23.36 -5.13 -10.43
CA ARG A 135 -22.05 -4.87 -11.05
C ARG A 135 -21.24 -3.77 -10.36
N PHE A 136 -21.87 -2.64 -10.10
CA PHE A 136 -21.39 -1.48 -9.34
C PHE A 136 -22.51 -0.44 -9.32
N ASP A 137 -22.40 0.57 -8.46
CA ASP A 137 -23.27 1.74 -8.48
C ASP A 137 -22.54 3.00 -8.92
N ILE A 138 -23.29 3.98 -9.41
CA ILE A 138 -22.80 5.31 -9.74
C ILE A 138 -23.56 6.32 -8.89
N ILE A 139 -22.82 7.08 -8.09
CA ILE A 139 -23.37 8.18 -7.29
C ILE A 139 -22.88 9.50 -7.88
N GLU A 140 -23.80 10.44 -8.08
CA GLU A 140 -23.51 11.78 -8.57
C GLU A 140 -22.53 12.51 -7.62
N ASP A 141 -21.63 13.33 -8.16
CA ASP A 141 -20.44 13.93 -7.52
C ASP A 141 -19.33 12.94 -7.07
N PHE A 142 -19.63 11.66 -6.81
CA PHE A 142 -18.69 10.68 -6.24
C PHE A 142 -18.18 9.61 -7.23
N GLY A 143 -18.93 9.35 -8.32
CA GLY A 143 -18.63 8.33 -9.33
C GLY A 143 -18.86 6.88 -8.86
N CYS A 144 -18.16 5.95 -9.51
CA CYS A 144 -18.29 4.51 -9.30
C CYS A 144 -18.05 4.09 -7.84
N GLN A 145 -18.97 3.32 -7.25
CA GLN A 145 -18.83 2.65 -5.95
C GLN A 145 -18.91 1.13 -6.11
N PRO A 146 -18.22 0.34 -5.27
CA PRO A 146 -18.47 -1.10 -5.17
C PRO A 146 -19.78 -1.38 -4.43
N GLU A 147 -20.50 -2.39 -4.91
CA GLU A 147 -21.66 -2.98 -4.23
C GLU A 147 -21.21 -4.18 -3.39
N SER A 148 -21.77 -4.35 -2.18
CA SER A 148 -21.49 -5.48 -1.30
C SER A 148 -22.77 -5.88 -0.55
N TYR A 149 -23.25 -7.10 -0.79
CA TYR A 149 -24.52 -7.60 -0.26
C TYR A 149 -24.41 -7.90 1.26
N VAL A 150 -24.84 -6.95 2.10
CA VAL A 150 -24.68 -6.95 3.57
C VAL A 150 -25.28 -8.21 4.21
N SER A 151 -24.41 -9.16 4.53
CA SER A 151 -24.78 -10.54 4.89
C SER A 151 -23.66 -11.23 5.68
N LEU A 152 -23.96 -12.38 6.30
CA LEU A 152 -22.94 -13.12 7.07
C LEU A 152 -21.71 -13.54 6.23
N PRO A 153 -21.83 -14.03 4.98
CA PRO A 153 -20.66 -14.28 4.14
C PRO A 153 -19.87 -13.02 3.80
N GLU A 154 -20.53 -11.86 3.64
CA GLU A 154 -19.87 -10.58 3.40
C GLU A 154 -18.99 -10.18 4.60
N PHE A 155 -19.48 -10.36 5.84
CA PHE A 155 -18.67 -10.19 7.05
C PHE A 155 -17.39 -11.04 7.04
N PHE A 156 -17.52 -12.34 6.77
CA PHE A 156 -16.39 -13.28 6.85
C PHE A 156 -15.38 -13.12 5.71
N LEU A 157 -15.82 -12.78 4.49
CA LEU A 157 -14.96 -12.68 3.32
C LEU A 157 -14.36 -11.27 3.15
N VAL A 158 -15.12 -10.21 3.45
CA VAL A 158 -14.72 -8.81 3.24
C VAL A 158 -14.13 -8.22 4.51
N TRP A 159 -14.79 -8.36 5.67
CA TRP A 159 -14.39 -7.60 6.87
C TRP A 159 -13.41 -8.33 7.78
N LEU A 160 -13.57 -9.63 8.00
CA LEU A 160 -12.73 -10.38 8.94
C LEU A 160 -11.25 -10.47 8.50
N ILE A 161 -10.97 -10.68 7.21
CA ILE A 161 -9.60 -10.93 6.72
C ILE A 161 -8.71 -9.66 6.83
N PRO A 162 -9.17 -8.44 6.46
CA PRO A 162 -8.49 -7.18 6.79
C PRO A 162 -8.31 -6.98 8.30
N ILE A 163 -9.35 -7.21 9.12
CA ILE A 163 -9.28 -7.02 10.58
C ILE A 163 -8.24 -7.95 11.24
N LEU A 164 -8.13 -9.20 10.78
CA LEU A 164 -7.07 -10.12 11.23
C LEU A 164 -5.67 -9.66 10.82
N SER A 165 -5.54 -9.02 9.66
CA SER A 165 -4.27 -8.42 9.20
C SER A 165 -3.88 -7.20 10.04
N CYS A 166 -4.85 -6.36 10.41
CA CYS A 166 -4.69 -5.28 11.39
C CYS A 166 -4.24 -5.81 12.76
N LEU A 167 -4.90 -6.84 13.29
CA LEU A 167 -4.54 -7.47 14.56
C LEU A 167 -3.11 -8.05 14.52
N GLY A 168 -2.76 -8.76 13.43
CA GLY A 168 -1.41 -9.26 13.21
C GLY A 168 -0.35 -8.14 13.18
N THR A 169 -0.70 -6.96 12.64
CA THR A 169 0.19 -5.79 12.64
C THR A 169 0.50 -5.31 14.06
N PHE A 170 -0.49 -5.27 14.95
CA PHE A 170 -0.25 -4.96 16.37
C PHE A 170 0.60 -6.01 17.07
N VAL A 171 0.36 -7.30 16.82
CA VAL A 171 1.16 -8.39 17.43
C VAL A 171 2.62 -8.28 17.02
N PHE A 172 2.92 -8.22 15.71
CA PHE A 172 4.30 -8.07 15.25
C PHE A 172 4.92 -6.73 15.63
N GLY A 173 4.17 -5.63 15.60
CA GLY A 173 4.65 -4.31 16.04
C GLY A 173 4.99 -4.25 17.53
N GLY A 174 4.16 -4.86 18.39
CA GLY A 174 4.39 -4.99 19.82
C GLY A 174 5.63 -5.84 20.13
N LEU A 175 5.79 -6.99 19.45
CA LEU A 175 6.99 -7.83 19.55
C LEU A 175 8.25 -7.07 19.08
N ALA A 176 8.15 -6.34 17.97
CA ALA A 176 9.24 -5.53 17.41
C ALA A 176 9.68 -4.40 18.36
N PHE A 177 8.73 -3.72 19.02
CA PHE A 177 9.03 -2.75 20.07
C PHE A 177 9.60 -3.40 21.33
N MET A 178 9.06 -4.53 21.79
CA MET A 178 9.63 -5.27 22.92
C MET A 178 11.09 -5.67 22.67
N HIS A 179 11.40 -6.17 21.47
CA HIS A 179 12.77 -6.48 21.07
C HIS A 179 13.67 -5.23 20.99
N PHE A 180 13.15 -4.11 20.49
CA PHE A 180 13.86 -2.82 20.49
C PHE A 180 14.18 -2.34 21.92
N PHE A 181 13.19 -2.23 22.81
CA PHE A 181 13.39 -1.72 24.17
C PHE A 181 14.35 -2.62 24.98
N ARG A 182 14.18 -3.95 24.92
CA ARG A 182 15.07 -4.91 25.58
C ARG A 182 16.53 -4.85 25.08
N ARG A 183 16.78 -4.33 23.88
CA ARG A 183 18.11 -4.28 23.24
C ARG A 183 18.60 -2.86 22.96
N ARG A 184 17.97 -1.81 23.51
CA ARG A 184 18.15 -0.40 23.06
C ARG A 184 19.61 0.08 22.98
N ALA A 185 20.47 -0.37 23.89
CA ALA A 185 21.88 0.02 23.95
C ALA A 185 22.76 -0.62 22.86
N THR A 186 22.36 -1.78 22.33
CA THR A 186 23.08 -2.49 21.25
C THR A 186 22.34 -2.42 19.91
N PHE A 187 21.05 -2.06 19.90
CA PHE A 187 20.18 -2.07 18.72
C PHE A 187 20.77 -1.28 17.53
N ALA A 188 21.36 -0.10 17.77
CA ALA A 188 22.00 0.67 16.70
C ALA A 188 23.17 -0.09 16.04
N ARG A 189 23.97 -0.83 16.83
CA ARG A 189 25.06 -1.67 16.30
C ARG A 189 24.51 -2.92 15.60
N HIS A 190 23.46 -3.55 16.13
CA HIS A 190 22.80 -4.69 15.49
C HIS A 190 22.17 -4.30 14.14
N LEU A 191 21.58 -3.10 14.04
CA LEU A 191 20.97 -2.61 12.80
C LEU A 191 22.01 -2.25 11.73
N ALA A 192 23.20 -1.78 12.13
CA ALA A 192 24.34 -1.65 11.23
C ALA A 192 24.88 -3.03 10.79
N ALA A 193 25.10 -3.94 11.74
CA ALA A 193 25.65 -5.28 11.47
C ALA A 193 24.72 -6.20 10.66
N SER A 194 23.40 -5.95 10.68
CA SER A 194 22.40 -6.75 9.93
C SER A 194 22.49 -6.59 8.40
N ASN A 195 23.34 -5.67 7.90
CA ASN A 195 23.43 -5.30 6.48
C ASN A 195 22.07 -4.88 5.87
N SER A 196 21.16 -4.33 6.69
CA SER A 196 19.85 -3.85 6.23
C SER A 196 19.85 -2.41 5.72
N GLY A 197 20.95 -1.66 5.88
CA GLY A 197 21.07 -0.26 5.47
C GLY A 197 20.07 0.69 6.15
N LEU A 198 19.58 0.31 7.33
CA LEU A 198 18.49 1.00 8.03
C LEU A 198 19.07 1.77 9.23
N THR A 199 18.60 2.99 9.47
CA THR A 199 18.93 3.75 10.68
C THR A 199 17.85 3.57 11.74
N PRO A 200 18.14 3.71 13.05
CA PRO A 200 17.12 3.58 14.10
C PRO A 200 15.94 4.55 13.93
N SER A 201 16.18 5.77 13.46
CA SER A 201 15.13 6.75 13.12
C SER A 201 14.24 6.25 11.96
N ARG A 202 14.83 5.71 10.88
CA ARG A 202 14.09 5.15 9.75
C ARG A 202 13.30 3.89 10.14
N TYR A 203 13.86 3.04 11.00
CA TYR A 203 13.18 1.89 11.60
C TYR A 203 11.94 2.32 12.40
N PHE A 204 12.12 3.26 13.34
CA PHE A 204 11.03 3.74 14.19
C PHE A 204 9.91 4.40 13.38
N ARG A 205 10.26 5.27 12.42
CA ARG A 205 9.33 5.90 11.48
C ARG A 205 8.46 4.87 10.75
N LEU A 206 9.06 3.81 10.20
CA LEU A 206 8.31 2.80 9.44
C LEU A 206 7.36 2.01 10.35
N MET A 207 7.77 1.71 11.59
CA MET A 207 6.92 1.03 12.56
C MET A 207 5.73 1.89 13.01
N THR A 208 5.98 3.15 13.43
CA THR A 208 4.91 4.04 13.88
C THR A 208 3.95 4.41 12.75
N MET A 209 4.44 4.57 11.52
CA MET A 209 3.63 4.73 10.32
C MET A 209 2.70 3.52 10.09
N SER A 210 3.22 2.28 10.12
CA SER A 210 2.38 1.08 9.92
C SER A 210 1.29 0.92 10.99
N LEU A 211 1.60 1.25 12.24
CA LEU A 211 0.65 1.17 13.35
C LEU A 211 -0.39 2.30 13.29
N ALA A 212 0.01 3.52 12.93
CA ALA A 212 -0.91 4.65 12.78
C ALA A 212 -1.89 4.46 11.62
N LEU A 213 -1.45 3.89 10.49
CA LEU A 213 -2.38 3.52 9.42
C LEU A 213 -3.34 2.41 9.87
N VAL A 214 -2.86 1.35 10.52
CA VAL A 214 -3.74 0.27 10.99
C VAL A 214 -4.73 0.71 12.08
N ILE A 215 -4.36 1.66 12.94
CA ILE A 215 -5.31 2.29 13.88
C ILE A 215 -6.40 3.05 13.10
N TRP A 216 -6.03 3.81 12.07
CA TRP A 216 -6.96 4.55 11.22
C TRP A 216 -7.88 3.61 10.41
N ASP A 217 -7.30 2.61 9.73
CA ASP A 217 -8.03 1.61 8.96
C ASP A 217 -9.06 0.87 9.84
N LEU A 218 -8.72 0.51 11.09
CA LEU A 218 -9.67 -0.10 12.04
C LEU A 218 -10.78 0.86 12.50
N VAL A 219 -10.50 2.15 12.68
CA VAL A 219 -11.54 3.14 12.98
C VAL A 219 -12.49 3.28 11.79
N VAL A 220 -11.96 3.33 10.56
CA VAL A 220 -12.76 3.35 9.33
C VAL A 220 -13.60 2.07 9.23
N PHE A 221 -13.02 0.88 9.38
CA PHE A 221 -13.75 -0.39 9.31
C PHE A 221 -14.84 -0.51 10.38
N ALA A 222 -14.57 -0.11 11.62
CA ALA A 222 -15.56 -0.12 12.69
C ALA A 222 -16.74 0.82 12.41
N LEU A 223 -16.47 2.01 11.85
CA LEU A 223 -17.51 2.95 11.42
C LEU A 223 -18.27 2.43 10.19
N THR A 224 -17.61 1.80 9.23
CA THR A 224 -18.27 1.23 8.04
C THR A 224 -19.15 0.04 8.37
N LEU A 225 -18.69 -0.88 9.23
CA LEU A 225 -19.53 -1.96 9.76
C LEU A 225 -20.75 -1.39 10.49
N SER A 226 -20.55 -0.40 11.37
CA SER A 226 -21.65 0.27 12.08
C SER A 226 -22.65 0.96 11.15
N PHE A 227 -22.18 1.52 10.02
CA PHE A 227 -23.06 2.13 9.02
C PHE A 227 -23.79 1.10 8.17
N ASN A 228 -23.09 0.13 7.59
CA ASN A 228 -23.70 -0.84 6.66
C ASN A 228 -24.71 -1.74 7.40
N TYR A 229 -24.38 -2.20 8.61
CA TYR A 229 -25.18 -3.18 9.37
C TYR A 229 -26.31 -2.51 10.19
N ARG A 230 -26.48 -1.18 10.08
CA ARG A 230 -27.48 -0.38 10.84
C ARG A 230 -28.93 -0.86 10.68
N ASN A 231 -29.24 -1.47 9.53
CA ASN A 231 -30.57 -1.95 9.16
C ASN A 231 -30.73 -3.48 9.32
N GLY A 232 -29.73 -4.15 9.91
CA GLY A 232 -29.69 -5.61 10.06
C GLY A 232 -28.91 -6.31 8.95
N LEU A 233 -29.10 -7.63 8.86
CA LEU A 233 -28.42 -8.54 7.93
C LEU A 233 -29.41 -9.08 6.91
N ARG A 234 -29.00 -9.15 5.63
CA ARG A 234 -29.77 -9.82 4.59
C ARG A 234 -29.48 -11.33 4.56
N PRO A 235 -30.49 -12.18 4.33
CA PRO A 235 -30.29 -13.62 4.23
C PRO A 235 -29.60 -13.97 2.92
N TRP A 236 -28.37 -14.47 2.97
CA TRP A 236 -27.70 -15.05 1.82
C TRP A 236 -28.33 -16.42 1.53
N THR A 237 -29.36 -16.49 0.66
CA THR A 237 -30.17 -17.71 0.48
C THR A 237 -29.55 -18.68 -0.52
N SER A 238 -29.17 -18.19 -1.69
CA SER A 238 -28.68 -18.97 -2.81
C SER A 238 -27.90 -18.10 -3.79
N TRP A 239 -27.07 -18.73 -4.62
CA TRP A 239 -26.29 -18.02 -5.63
C TRP A 239 -27.18 -17.22 -6.61
N ALA A 240 -28.29 -17.82 -7.07
CA ALA A 240 -29.17 -17.22 -8.06
C ALA A 240 -30.00 -16.04 -7.52
N ASP A 241 -30.31 -16.04 -6.23
CA ASP A 241 -31.00 -14.95 -5.54
C ASP A 241 -30.10 -13.71 -5.43
N VAL A 242 -28.89 -13.88 -4.86
CA VAL A 242 -27.91 -12.81 -4.67
C VAL A 242 -27.46 -12.20 -6.00
N HIS A 243 -27.26 -13.01 -7.04
CA HIS A 243 -26.81 -12.55 -8.37
C HIS A 243 -27.97 -12.28 -9.35
N SER A 244 -29.22 -12.27 -8.88
CA SER A 244 -30.43 -12.13 -9.71
C SER A 244 -30.42 -10.90 -10.62
N ASN A 245 -29.87 -9.79 -10.12
CA ASN A 245 -29.77 -8.51 -10.82
C ASN A 245 -28.32 -8.16 -11.24
N TRP A 246 -27.44 -9.15 -11.41
CA TRP A 246 -25.99 -8.95 -11.57
C TRP A 246 -25.58 -7.85 -12.57
N LEU A 247 -26.20 -7.81 -13.76
CA LEU A 247 -25.83 -6.87 -14.82
C LEU A 247 -26.35 -5.44 -14.62
N ASN A 248 -27.15 -5.20 -13.58
CA ASN A 248 -27.69 -3.88 -13.26
C ASN A 248 -26.59 -2.91 -12.78
N VAL A 249 -26.83 -1.61 -12.96
CA VAL A 249 -26.00 -0.50 -12.50
C VAL A 249 -26.95 0.59 -12.00
N ASN A 250 -27.09 0.72 -10.68
CA ASN A 250 -27.96 1.74 -10.12
C ASN A 250 -27.27 3.11 -10.19
N ARG A 251 -28.10 4.15 -10.23
CA ARG A 251 -27.67 5.53 -10.46
C ARG A 251 -28.39 6.43 -9.47
N PHE A 252 -27.63 6.98 -8.53
CA PHE A 252 -28.17 7.72 -7.40
C PHE A 252 -27.83 9.21 -7.53
N PRO A 253 -28.81 10.07 -7.93
CA PRO A 253 -28.61 11.51 -7.96
C PRO A 253 -28.50 12.05 -6.55
N ILE A 254 -27.54 12.95 -6.33
CA ILE A 254 -27.14 13.43 -5.01
C ILE A 254 -28.27 14.22 -4.34
N VAL A 255 -29.26 14.69 -5.11
CA VAL A 255 -30.50 15.29 -4.61
C VAL A 255 -31.38 14.29 -3.83
N LEU A 256 -31.48 13.04 -4.30
CA LEU A 256 -32.34 12.01 -3.67
C LEU A 256 -31.66 11.30 -2.48
N VAL A 257 -30.33 11.33 -2.39
CA VAL A 257 -29.60 10.68 -1.29
C VAL A 257 -29.92 11.34 0.06
N PRO A 258 -30.32 10.59 1.11
CA PRO A 258 -30.61 11.11 2.44
C PRO A 258 -29.46 11.88 3.09
N ALA A 259 -29.76 12.85 3.95
CA ALA A 259 -28.75 13.71 4.59
C ALA A 259 -27.80 12.98 5.56
N SER A 260 -28.22 11.86 6.14
CA SER A 260 -27.35 10.93 6.87
C SER A 260 -26.29 10.33 5.96
N ASP A 261 -26.73 9.81 4.83
CA ASP A 261 -25.97 8.91 3.97
C ASP A 261 -25.04 9.72 3.07
N LYS A 262 -25.48 10.93 2.69
CA LYS A 262 -24.66 11.97 2.07
C LYS A 262 -23.45 12.34 2.93
N ARG A 263 -23.61 12.48 4.25
CA ARG A 263 -22.49 12.72 5.17
C ARG A 263 -21.55 11.52 5.27
N TRP A 264 -22.10 10.30 5.21
CA TRP A 264 -21.31 9.07 5.15
C TRP A 264 -20.48 8.95 3.86
N LEU A 265 -21.08 9.26 2.70
CA LEU A 265 -20.39 9.29 1.41
C LEU A 265 -19.22 10.29 1.40
N TYR A 266 -19.41 11.50 1.92
CA TYR A 266 -18.29 12.43 2.13
C TYR A 266 -17.23 11.85 3.07
N PHE A 267 -17.60 11.22 4.19
CA PHE A 267 -16.63 10.61 5.11
C PHE A 267 -15.82 9.50 4.45
N ILE A 268 -16.47 8.50 3.84
CA ILE A 268 -15.78 7.35 3.25
C ILE A 268 -14.92 7.77 2.05
N TRP A 269 -15.38 8.71 1.23
CA TRP A 269 -14.61 9.26 0.11
C TRP A 269 -13.31 9.94 0.59
N TRP A 270 -13.36 10.68 1.71
CA TRP A 270 -12.19 11.36 2.29
C TRP A 270 -11.15 10.40 2.90
N THR A 271 -11.50 9.14 3.19
CA THR A 271 -10.54 8.19 3.80
C THR A 271 -9.31 7.96 2.92
N ILE A 272 -9.48 7.77 1.60
CA ILE A 272 -8.39 7.46 0.66
C ILE A 272 -7.39 8.62 0.51
N PRO A 273 -7.80 9.90 0.37
CA PRO A 273 -6.91 11.04 0.51
C PRO A 273 -6.27 11.15 1.89
N VAL A 274 -7.04 11.00 2.99
CA VAL A 274 -6.52 11.14 4.36
C VAL A 274 -5.44 10.10 4.66
N THR A 275 -5.62 8.83 4.29
CA THR A 275 -4.61 7.77 4.47
C THR A 275 -3.32 8.10 3.69
N ALA A 276 -3.44 8.66 2.48
CA ALA A 276 -2.28 9.09 1.70
C ALA A 276 -1.56 10.31 2.32
N TYR A 277 -2.29 11.28 2.88
CA TYR A 277 -1.72 12.40 3.63
C TYR A 277 -1.06 11.95 4.93
N MET A 278 -1.67 11.03 5.68
CA MET A 278 -1.09 10.41 6.87
C MET A 278 0.22 9.68 6.52
N PHE A 279 0.21 8.84 5.49
CA PHE A 279 1.40 8.17 4.97
C PHE A 279 2.50 9.19 4.65
N PHE A 280 2.19 10.22 3.85
CA PHE A 280 3.15 11.24 3.46
C PHE A 280 3.72 12.00 4.67
N ALA A 281 2.89 12.40 5.63
CA ALA A 281 3.29 13.14 6.83
C ALA A 281 4.38 12.42 7.63
N PHE A 282 4.27 11.09 7.81
CA PHE A 282 5.31 10.30 8.49
C PHE A 282 6.70 10.41 7.83
N PHE A 283 6.76 10.57 6.50
CA PHE A 283 8.02 10.79 5.79
C PHE A 283 8.43 12.27 5.74
N ALA A 284 7.48 13.18 5.50
CA ALA A 284 7.70 14.61 5.30
C ALA A 284 8.56 15.28 6.38
N PHE A 285 8.30 14.96 7.66
CA PHE A 285 9.01 15.55 8.80
C PHE A 285 10.40 14.94 9.10
N SER A 286 10.99 14.16 8.18
CA SER A 286 12.34 13.63 8.36
C SER A 286 13.40 14.53 7.73
N ASN A 287 14.54 14.72 8.41
CA ASN A 287 15.73 15.36 7.85
C ASN A 287 16.23 14.72 6.54
N ASP A 288 15.92 13.43 6.30
CA ASP A 288 16.16 12.77 5.02
C ASP A 288 15.41 13.48 3.86
N VAL A 289 14.23 14.05 4.11
CA VAL A 289 13.23 14.42 3.08
C VAL A 289 13.39 15.83 2.53
N SER A 290 14.00 16.78 3.22
CA SER A 290 14.37 18.05 2.57
C SER A 290 15.25 17.81 1.34
N SER A 291 16.28 16.94 1.49
CA SER A 291 17.15 16.53 0.38
C SER A 291 16.40 15.80 -0.74
N GLN A 292 15.44 14.93 -0.42
CA GLN A 292 14.67 14.18 -1.41
C GLN A 292 13.61 15.04 -2.11
N PHE A 293 12.96 15.96 -1.39
CA PHE A 293 12.00 16.91 -1.94
C PHE A 293 12.71 17.85 -2.91
N TYR A 294 13.84 18.45 -2.51
CA TYR A 294 14.65 19.27 -3.42
C TYR A 294 15.17 18.43 -4.60
N ALA A 295 15.66 17.21 -4.41
CA ALA A 295 16.11 16.36 -5.52
C ALA A 295 14.97 16.00 -6.50
N CYS A 296 13.77 15.70 -6.00
CA CYS A 296 12.60 15.40 -6.82
C CYS A 296 12.11 16.65 -7.57
N LEU A 297 12.03 17.80 -6.89
CA LEU A 297 11.68 19.10 -7.47
C LEU A 297 12.71 19.52 -8.54
N TRP A 298 14.00 19.25 -8.33
CA TRP A 298 15.07 19.55 -9.27
C TRP A 298 15.08 18.59 -10.46
N TRP A 299 14.80 17.29 -10.24
CA TRP A 299 14.60 16.33 -11.32
C TRP A 299 13.40 16.71 -12.20
N LEU A 300 12.25 17.01 -11.60
CA LEU A 300 11.04 17.54 -12.24
C LEU A 300 11.34 18.80 -13.04
N ARG A 301 12.07 19.74 -12.43
CA ARG A 301 12.48 21.00 -13.06
C ARG A 301 13.40 20.79 -14.27
N ARG A 302 14.34 19.84 -14.22
CA ARG A 302 15.26 19.56 -15.34
C ARG A 302 14.62 18.72 -16.46
N HIS A 303 13.77 17.74 -16.14
CA HIS A 303 13.24 16.79 -17.14
C HIS A 303 11.89 17.22 -17.74
N ILE A 304 10.98 17.76 -16.92
CA ILE A 304 9.61 18.09 -17.33
C ILE A 304 9.49 19.59 -17.65
N LEU A 305 9.99 20.47 -16.78
CA LEU A 305 10.04 21.92 -17.07
C LEU A 305 11.22 22.33 -17.98
N ARG A 306 12.08 21.39 -18.38
CA ARG A 306 13.27 21.58 -19.24
C ARG A 306 14.18 22.75 -18.82
N TYR A 307 14.22 23.06 -17.53
CA TYR A 307 15.03 24.15 -17.00
C TYR A 307 16.49 23.69 -16.92
N ASP A 308 17.32 24.25 -17.80
CA ASP A 308 18.76 24.04 -17.78
C ASP A 308 19.46 25.14 -16.97
N PRO A 309 20.12 24.81 -15.83
CA PRO A 309 20.87 25.78 -15.04
C PRO A 309 22.13 26.28 -15.75
N ASP A 310 22.66 25.53 -16.72
CA ASP A 310 23.89 25.89 -17.43
C ASP A 310 23.63 26.88 -18.60
N ARG A 311 22.36 27.19 -18.89
CA ARG A 311 21.98 28.30 -19.79
C ARG A 311 22.19 29.66 -19.12
N LYS A 312 23.47 29.99 -18.84
CA LYS A 312 23.90 31.37 -18.62
C LYS A 312 23.49 32.18 -19.84
N THR A 313 22.65 33.20 -19.64
CA THR A 313 22.35 34.18 -20.69
C THR A 313 23.60 35.00 -20.92
N THR A 314 24.44 34.58 -21.88
CA THR A 314 25.58 35.37 -22.36
C THR A 314 25.03 36.58 -23.12
N ILE A 315 24.65 37.61 -22.37
CA ILE A 315 24.43 38.95 -22.92
C ILE A 315 25.77 39.38 -23.49
N PRO A 316 25.89 39.63 -24.81
CA PRO A 316 27.14 40.09 -25.38
C PRO A 316 27.34 41.55 -24.93
N ILE A 317 28.16 41.75 -23.89
CA ILE A 317 28.70 43.06 -23.56
C ILE A 317 29.62 43.45 -24.73
N GLY A 318 29.12 44.28 -25.62
CA GLY A 318 29.90 44.85 -26.72
C GLY A 318 31.01 45.72 -26.14
N SER A 319 32.27 45.32 -26.36
CA SER A 319 33.41 46.19 -26.06
C SER A 319 33.53 47.23 -27.18
N PRO A 320 33.47 48.54 -26.89
CA PRO A 320 34.01 49.55 -27.78
C PRO A 320 35.55 49.45 -27.82
N ASP A 321 36.14 50.11 -28.82
CA ASP A 321 37.48 49.84 -29.33
C ASP A 321 38.67 50.29 -28.48
N LYS A 322 39.86 49.83 -28.89
CA LYS A 322 41.16 50.23 -28.37
C LYS A 322 41.74 51.42 -29.12
N THR A 323 42.26 52.39 -28.38
CA THR A 323 43.36 53.29 -28.78
C THR A 323 44.46 53.14 -27.72
N SER A 324 45.66 52.64 -28.02
CA SER A 324 46.81 53.33 -28.66
C SER A 324 47.26 54.56 -27.87
N PHE A 325 48.55 54.80 -27.57
CA PHE A 325 49.76 54.57 -28.38
C PHE A 325 51.06 54.62 -27.52
N ALA A 326 52.21 54.15 -28.03
CA ALA A 326 53.59 54.21 -27.47
C ALA A 326 53.85 53.49 -26.10
N SER A 327 54.96 52.80 -25.79
CA SER A 327 56.37 52.73 -26.26
C SER A 327 57.36 53.68 -25.55
N SER A 328 58.33 53.12 -24.78
CA SER A 328 59.76 53.50 -24.78
C SER A 328 60.64 52.76 -23.74
N TYR A 329 61.56 51.91 -24.22
CA TYR A 329 62.91 51.59 -23.70
C TYR A 329 63.13 50.95 -22.28
N PRO A 330 64.31 50.33 -22.00
CA PRO A 330 64.43 49.21 -21.04
C PRO A 330 65.55 49.40 -19.96
N PRO A 331 66.30 48.38 -19.47
CA PRO A 331 66.46 48.14 -18.04
C PRO A 331 67.77 48.67 -17.40
N MET A 332 67.78 48.82 -16.07
CA MET A 332 69.01 49.03 -15.29
C MET A 332 68.89 48.52 -13.84
N SER A 333 70.03 48.24 -13.19
CA SER A 333 70.17 47.70 -11.82
C SER A 333 71.53 48.13 -11.22
N PRO A 334 71.89 47.80 -9.95
CA PRO A 334 71.28 48.35 -8.74
C PRO A 334 72.30 48.84 -7.66
N THR A 335 71.91 49.80 -6.81
CA THR A 335 72.58 50.16 -5.52
C THR A 335 71.55 50.84 -4.61
N ALA A 336 71.35 50.46 -3.34
CA ALA A 336 72.22 50.60 -2.15
C ALA A 336 72.24 52.04 -1.57
N ALA A 337 72.23 52.31 -0.26
CA ALA A 337 72.20 51.47 0.96
C ALA A 337 71.37 52.23 2.06
N PHE A 338 71.28 51.92 3.36
CA PHE A 338 71.96 50.98 4.27
C PHE A 338 71.02 50.65 5.48
N THR A 339 71.58 50.24 6.64
CA THR A 339 71.00 50.11 8.00
C THR A 339 69.95 48.99 8.22
N THR A 340 69.78 48.36 9.40
CA THR A 340 70.65 48.02 10.58
C THR A 340 69.91 46.95 11.42
N SER A 341 70.51 46.05 12.20
CA SER A 341 71.91 45.59 12.35
C SER A 341 71.99 44.43 13.38
N LYS A 342 72.60 43.29 13.01
CA LYS A 342 73.16 42.22 13.89
C LYS A 342 72.19 41.40 14.77
N ASP A 343 72.39 40.11 15.07
CA ASP A 343 73.17 38.98 14.49
C ASP A 343 72.22 37.72 14.70
N VAL A 344 72.49 36.40 14.68
CA VAL A 344 73.65 35.46 14.69
C VAL A 344 73.21 34.14 13.95
N TYR A 345 74.13 33.22 13.65
CA TYR A 345 73.93 31.86 13.06
C TYR A 345 74.93 30.85 13.73
N PRO A 346 74.86 29.49 13.60
CA PRO A 346 74.57 28.71 12.37
C PRO A 346 73.71 27.42 12.49
N ASP A 347 73.38 26.82 11.34
CA ASP A 347 72.68 25.52 11.14
C ASP A 347 73.67 24.32 10.92
N PRO A 348 73.28 23.19 10.29
CA PRO A 348 72.67 21.98 10.89
C PRO A 348 73.56 20.72 10.72
N PRO A 349 73.08 19.46 10.97
CA PRO A 349 72.60 18.68 9.81
C PRO A 349 71.54 17.56 10.05
N LEU A 350 70.97 17.14 8.92
CA LEU A 350 70.31 15.87 8.54
C LEU A 350 70.47 14.61 9.44
N SER A 351 69.35 13.93 9.76
CA SER A 351 69.20 12.43 9.72
C SER A 351 67.77 11.98 10.13
N ALA A 352 67.47 10.68 10.00
CA ALA A 352 66.10 10.11 10.05
C ALA A 352 65.64 9.62 11.44
N PRO A 353 64.31 9.55 11.71
CA PRO A 353 63.77 8.96 12.94
C PRO A 353 63.85 7.42 12.91
N LEU A 354 64.39 6.84 13.98
CA LEU A 354 64.49 5.40 14.21
C LEU A 354 63.27 4.83 14.94
N SER A 355 62.90 3.58 14.64
CA SER A 355 62.19 2.70 15.57
C SER A 355 63.19 2.05 16.54
N PRO A 356 62.77 1.65 17.75
CA PRO A 356 62.72 0.19 18.01
C PRO A 356 61.66 -0.27 19.06
N THR A 357 61.51 -1.61 19.15
CA THR A 357 61.06 -2.43 20.31
C THR A 357 59.74 -2.04 21.03
N SER A 358 58.63 -2.81 20.95
CA SER A 358 58.39 -4.22 21.37
C SER A 358 58.27 -4.44 22.90
N ILE A 359 57.06 -4.73 23.38
CA ILE A 359 56.79 -5.39 24.68
C ILE A 359 55.82 -6.55 24.44
N ASP A 360 56.00 -7.61 25.22
CA ASP A 360 55.38 -8.93 25.09
C ASP A 360 53.99 -9.03 25.78
N TYR A 361 53.14 -9.92 25.26
CA TYR A 361 51.88 -10.36 25.87
C TYR A 361 51.72 -11.89 25.86
N SER A 362 52.81 -12.64 26.01
CA SER A 362 52.79 -14.07 26.27
C SER A 362 52.37 -14.35 27.74
N ARG A 363 51.10 -14.77 27.94
CA ARG A 363 50.56 -15.65 29.01
C ARG A 363 49.04 -15.44 29.21
N LEU A 364 48.24 -16.34 28.66
CA LEU A 364 47.59 -17.37 29.48
C LEU A 364 47.14 -18.55 28.59
N SER A 365 47.27 -19.77 29.12
CA SER A 365 47.02 -21.02 28.39
C SER A 365 45.58 -21.48 28.49
N TRP A 366 45.02 -21.98 27.39
CA TRP A 366 43.86 -22.86 27.43
C TRP A 366 44.31 -24.28 27.84
N PRO A 367 43.60 -24.97 28.75
CA PRO A 367 43.82 -26.39 28.99
C PRO A 367 43.12 -27.24 27.92
N ASP A 368 43.83 -28.25 27.40
CA ASP A 368 43.29 -29.22 26.45
C ASP A 368 42.34 -30.25 27.09
N THR A 369 41.64 -30.97 26.22
CA THR A 369 40.67 -32.05 26.52
C THR A 369 41.26 -33.21 27.34
N PRO A 370 40.38 -34.03 27.94
CA PRO A 370 40.47 -35.48 27.75
C PRO A 370 39.32 -36.01 26.89
N SER A 371 39.65 -36.93 25.98
CA SER A 371 38.70 -37.73 25.22
C SER A 371 38.34 -39.01 25.99
N THR A 372 37.11 -39.49 25.83
CA THR A 372 36.72 -40.85 26.23
C THR A 372 35.95 -41.52 25.10
N SER A 373 36.42 -42.68 24.66
CA SER A 373 35.75 -43.54 23.68
C SER A 373 34.83 -44.55 24.38
N VAL A 374 33.85 -45.10 23.64
CA VAL A 374 33.55 -46.55 23.53
C VAL A 374 32.14 -46.80 22.93
N SER A 375 32.11 -47.66 21.90
CA SER A 375 31.03 -48.54 21.40
C SER A 375 29.57 -48.06 21.19
N THR A 376 29.21 -48.03 19.91
CA THR A 376 28.03 -48.70 19.28
C THR A 376 26.78 -49.06 20.10
N HIS A 377 25.61 -48.74 19.55
CA HIS A 377 24.55 -49.75 19.31
C HIS A 377 23.77 -49.44 18.03
N THR A 378 23.22 -50.48 17.40
CA THR A 378 22.49 -50.44 16.12
C THR A 378 20.97 -50.31 16.28
N LEU A 379 20.32 -49.83 15.21
CA LEU A 379 19.00 -50.23 14.62
C LEU A 379 18.12 -51.24 15.40
N PRO A 380 16.76 -51.15 15.35
CA PRO A 380 16.06 -51.00 14.06
C PRO A 380 14.72 -50.24 14.00
N SER A 381 14.21 -50.09 12.77
CA SER A 381 12.79 -49.91 12.44
C SER A 381 12.01 -51.22 12.54
N VAL A 382 10.79 -51.21 13.09
CA VAL A 382 9.88 -52.38 13.06
C VAL A 382 8.48 -51.99 12.61
N PHE A 383 8.04 -52.63 11.53
CA PHE A 383 6.65 -52.74 11.08
C PHE A 383 6.03 -53.98 11.75
N PHE A 384 4.85 -53.88 12.37
CA PHE A 384 3.85 -54.96 12.58
C PHE A 384 2.66 -54.35 13.36
N GLY A 385 1.42 -54.80 13.20
CA GLY A 385 0.87 -55.82 12.28
C GLY A 385 -0.64 -56.00 12.56
N SER A 386 -1.42 -56.46 11.57
CA SER A 386 -2.85 -56.75 11.79
C SER A 386 -3.04 -57.91 12.77
N LYS A 387 -4.18 -57.92 13.47
CA LYS A 387 -4.93 -59.17 13.64
C LYS A 387 -6.43 -58.93 13.76
N ASP A 388 -7.16 -59.80 13.08
CA ASP A 388 -8.54 -59.58 12.67
C ASP A 388 -9.53 -60.29 13.62
N ALA A 389 -10.78 -59.84 13.62
CA ALA A 389 -11.90 -60.50 14.30
C ALA A 389 -13.18 -60.33 13.45
N GLU A 390 -13.35 -61.23 12.48
CA GLU A 390 -14.46 -61.25 11.52
C GLU A 390 -15.60 -62.16 12.01
N VAL A 391 -16.85 -61.65 12.03
CA VAL A 391 -18.07 -62.48 12.02
C VAL A 391 -19.19 -61.78 11.23
N MET A 392 -19.58 -62.39 10.11
CA MET A 392 -20.88 -62.38 9.39
C MET A 392 -21.73 -61.08 9.38
N LEU A 393 -21.92 -60.42 8.23
CA LEU A 393 -22.72 -60.82 7.06
C LEU A 393 -24.24 -60.92 7.29
N HIS A 394 -24.99 -60.02 6.64
CA HIS A 394 -26.26 -60.34 6.00
C HIS A 394 -26.39 -59.50 4.71
N LEU A 395 -26.81 -60.12 3.60
CA LEU A 395 -27.03 -59.45 2.31
C LEU A 395 -28.48 -58.97 2.19
N SER A 396 -28.70 -57.80 1.59
CA SER A 396 -29.93 -57.49 0.85
C SER A 396 -29.77 -56.31 -0.13
N SER A 397 -30.08 -56.59 -1.40
CA SER A 397 -30.20 -55.69 -2.57
C SER A 397 -30.76 -56.57 -3.71
N PRO A 398 -31.46 -56.09 -4.76
CA PRO A 398 -31.69 -54.70 -5.19
C PRO A 398 -33.17 -54.32 -5.49
N SER A 399 -33.39 -53.01 -5.72
CA SER A 399 -34.38 -52.39 -6.62
C SER A 399 -34.16 -50.87 -6.55
N ASP A 400 -33.81 -50.11 -7.58
CA ASP A 400 -34.49 -49.82 -8.87
C ASP A 400 -35.61 -48.75 -8.78
N ASP A 401 -35.66 -47.94 -9.85
CA ASP A 401 -36.66 -46.92 -10.23
C ASP A 401 -36.54 -45.48 -9.62
N PRO A 402 -37.10 -44.42 -10.25
CA PRO A 402 -36.33 -43.74 -11.32
C PRO A 402 -36.26 -42.20 -11.21
N SER A 403 -35.45 -41.59 -12.09
CA SER A 403 -35.33 -40.13 -12.26
C SER A 403 -36.50 -39.52 -13.05
N PRO A 404 -36.94 -38.28 -12.75
CA PRO A 404 -37.99 -37.62 -13.53
C PRO A 404 -37.51 -37.19 -14.94
N PRO A 405 -38.39 -37.17 -15.96
CA PRO A 405 -38.00 -36.96 -17.36
C PRO A 405 -37.75 -35.50 -17.73
N TYR A 406 -36.82 -35.29 -18.66
CA TYR A 406 -36.53 -34.02 -19.31
C TYR A 406 -37.57 -33.72 -20.42
N VAL A 407 -38.11 -32.50 -20.44
CA VAL A 407 -39.10 -32.05 -21.45
C VAL A 407 -38.47 -30.98 -22.37
N PRO A 408 -38.34 -31.23 -23.67
CA PRO A 408 -37.86 -30.24 -24.63
C PRO A 408 -38.98 -29.25 -25.03
N PRO A 409 -38.67 -27.97 -25.29
CA PRO A 409 -39.66 -26.99 -25.76
C PRO A 409 -40.01 -27.22 -27.23
N GLY A 410 -41.27 -27.56 -27.52
CA GLY A 410 -41.81 -27.62 -28.88
C GLY A 410 -42.16 -26.24 -29.45
N ALA A 411 -42.08 -26.08 -30.77
CA ALA A 411 -42.27 -24.80 -31.46
C ALA A 411 -43.34 -24.85 -32.56
N THR A 412 -44.43 -24.09 -32.39
CA THR A 412 -45.41 -23.67 -33.42
C THR A 412 -46.20 -22.49 -32.86
N THR A 413 -45.85 -21.24 -33.23
CA THR A 413 -46.46 -20.39 -34.29
C THR A 413 -47.59 -19.46 -33.81
N PRO A 414 -47.80 -18.28 -34.44
CA PRO A 414 -48.32 -17.10 -33.73
C PRO A 414 -49.81 -16.79 -33.94
N ILE A 415 -50.42 -16.03 -33.02
CA ILE A 415 -51.73 -15.39 -33.20
C ILE A 415 -51.68 -13.91 -32.81
N SER A 416 -52.08 -13.08 -33.77
CA SER A 416 -52.60 -11.70 -33.74
C SER A 416 -52.25 -10.72 -32.60
N SER A 417 -51.87 -9.51 -33.03
CA SER A 417 -51.97 -8.28 -32.25
C SER A 417 -53.40 -7.95 -31.81
N THR A 418 -53.55 -7.42 -30.59
CA THR A 418 -54.71 -6.64 -30.15
C THR A 418 -54.21 -5.39 -29.44
N ALA A 419 -54.61 -4.20 -29.89
CA ALA A 419 -54.20 -2.94 -29.26
C ALA A 419 -55.01 -2.67 -27.98
N ILE A 420 -54.34 -2.19 -26.93
CA ILE A 420 -54.99 -1.68 -25.72
C ILE A 420 -54.81 -0.16 -25.67
N VAL A 421 -55.93 0.56 -25.65
CA VAL A 421 -56.00 2.03 -25.59
C VAL A 421 -55.73 2.48 -24.14
N PRO A 422 -54.92 3.55 -23.92
CA PRO A 422 -54.68 4.05 -22.56
C PRO A 422 -55.92 4.75 -21.98
N PRO A 423 -56.27 4.52 -20.70
CA PRO A 423 -57.28 5.29 -19.99
C PRO A 423 -56.81 6.74 -19.70
N PRO A 424 -57.73 7.69 -19.47
CA PRO A 424 -57.41 9.12 -19.49
C PRO A 424 -56.71 9.65 -18.22
N LEU A 425 -56.08 10.82 -18.38
CA LEU A 425 -55.47 11.60 -17.29
C LEU A 425 -56.51 12.00 -16.24
N ALA A 426 -56.27 11.62 -14.98
CA ALA A 426 -56.99 12.12 -13.81
C ALA A 426 -56.05 12.96 -12.93
N HIS A 427 -56.44 14.21 -12.65
CA HIS A 427 -55.75 15.09 -11.71
C HIS A 427 -56.08 14.71 -10.25
N SER A 428 -55.18 15.06 -9.32
CA SER A 428 -55.30 14.90 -7.86
C SER A 428 -55.23 13.42 -7.39
N SER A 429 -54.28 13.01 -6.53
CA SER A 429 -53.74 13.74 -5.39
C SER A 429 -52.28 13.36 -5.07
N GLY A 430 -51.48 14.33 -4.64
CA GLY A 430 -50.11 14.08 -4.19
C GLY A 430 -50.06 13.48 -2.79
N GLY A 431 -49.11 12.57 -2.53
CA GLY A 431 -48.75 12.15 -1.17
C GLY A 431 -48.34 10.68 -0.99
N ARG A 432 -48.87 9.73 -1.79
CA ARG A 432 -48.67 8.28 -1.51
C ARG A 432 -47.57 7.58 -2.33
N HIS A 433 -47.30 8.00 -3.57
CA HIS A 433 -46.22 7.36 -4.36
C HIS A 433 -44.80 7.67 -3.88
N VAL A 434 -44.59 8.81 -3.20
CA VAL A 434 -43.26 9.18 -2.67
C VAL A 434 -42.77 8.18 -1.61
N TYR A 435 -43.67 7.68 -0.75
CA TYR A 435 -43.29 6.70 0.28
C TYR A 435 -42.97 5.31 -0.28
N ALA A 436 -43.65 4.87 -1.34
CA ALA A 436 -43.33 3.61 -2.01
C ALA A 436 -41.95 3.66 -2.69
N ILE A 437 -41.62 4.78 -3.34
CA ILE A 437 -40.31 5.01 -3.97
C ILE A 437 -39.23 5.18 -2.89
N ALA A 438 -39.52 5.83 -1.76
CA ALA A 438 -38.59 5.94 -0.64
C ALA A 438 -38.29 4.58 0.01
N HIS A 439 -39.27 3.69 0.17
CA HIS A 439 -39.03 2.33 0.64
C HIS A 439 -38.17 1.52 -0.35
N ALA A 440 -38.49 1.55 -1.65
CA ALA A 440 -37.66 0.90 -2.67
C ALA A 440 -36.21 1.43 -2.69
N LEU A 441 -36.00 2.74 -2.49
CA LEU A 441 -34.67 3.33 -2.33
C LEU A 441 -33.99 2.92 -1.01
N THR A 442 -34.73 2.62 0.04
CA THR A 442 -34.18 2.16 1.32
C THR A 442 -33.77 0.68 1.23
N ASP A 443 -34.49 -0.13 0.44
CA ASP A 443 -34.11 -1.52 0.14
C ASP A 443 -33.03 -1.63 -0.97
N GLN A 444 -32.61 -0.53 -1.60
CA GLN A 444 -31.56 -0.50 -2.64
C GLN A 444 -30.37 0.44 -2.34
N ILE A 445 -30.28 1.03 -1.15
CA ILE A 445 -29.11 1.83 -0.67
C ILE A 445 -28.61 1.27 0.69
N VAL A 446 -28.70 -0.05 0.83
CA VAL A 446 -28.42 -0.91 2.01
C VAL A 446 -27.99 -2.26 1.47
#